data_AF-A0ABD6S6M3-F1
#
_entry.id   AF-A0ABD6S6M3-F1
#
_cell.length_a   1.000
_cell.length_b   1.000
_cell.length_c   1.000
_cell.angle_alpha   90.00
_cell.angle_beta   90.00
_cell.angle_gamma   90.00
#
_symmetry.space_group_name_H-M   'P 1'
#
loop_
_entity.id
_entity.type
_entity.pdbx_description
1 polymer ?
#
loop_
_entity_poly.entity_id
_entity_poly.type
_entity_poly.pdbx_seq_one_letter_code
_entity_poly.pdbx_strand_id
1 'polypeptide(L)'
;MKKAVENLVLPHDSRTIYIAVQDQVYDGIPLTSDPVNKEIPYRTYGFVVDDWIKTKEISNQLKSIFDKNLRDRDFYFEALTLNLLEAKQKNGLLLMVSILVGIVFFTFAASFIYFRLYTDLDRDQQQYKMISKMGLSKGELKKVVTRQLLLMFFLPIVVAVIHTVVAYIALQQLVNFSIINSSIVILISFICIQVLYFFITRWRYLQKLYKVMEQ
;
A
#
# COMPACT_ATOMS: atom_id res chain seq x y z
N MET A 1 46.56 14.82 2.84
CA MET A 1 45.29 15.57 2.88
C MET A 1 44.24 14.74 2.12
N LYS A 2 43.46 13.90 2.82
CA LYS A 2 42.38 13.13 2.17
C LYS A 2 41.32 14.15 1.74
N LYS A 3 41.07 14.25 0.42
CA LYS A 3 40.01 15.10 -0.15
C LYS A 3 38.70 14.76 0.57
N ALA A 4 38.07 15.75 1.20
CA ALA A 4 36.69 15.59 1.65
C ALA A 4 35.84 15.26 0.42
N VAL A 5 35.11 14.15 0.46
CA VAL A 5 34.17 13.82 -0.60
C VAL A 5 33.00 14.79 -0.44
N GLU A 6 32.87 15.74 -1.36
CA GLU A 6 31.71 16.63 -1.41
C GLU A 6 30.44 15.80 -1.60
N ASN A 7 29.42 16.05 -0.78
CA ASN A 7 28.11 15.38 -0.84
C ASN A 7 28.14 13.86 -0.59
N LEU A 8 28.95 13.39 0.37
CA LEU A 8 28.88 12.01 0.84
C LEU A 8 27.53 11.74 1.53
N VAL A 9 26.58 11.18 0.79
CA VAL A 9 25.32 10.68 1.35
C VAL A 9 25.58 9.30 1.93
N LEU A 10 25.81 9.24 3.24
CA LEU A 10 25.81 7.97 3.97
C LEU A 10 24.38 7.46 4.08
N PRO A 11 24.16 6.13 3.98
CA PRO A 11 22.86 5.56 4.29
C PRO A 11 22.49 5.92 5.73
N HIS A 12 21.48 6.78 5.88
CA HIS A 12 21.00 7.24 7.17
C HIS A 12 20.08 6.16 7.75
N ASP A 13 20.54 5.47 8.78
CA ASP A 13 19.64 4.80 9.72
C ASP A 13 19.25 5.83 10.80
N SER A 14 17.96 5.95 11.08
CA SER A 14 17.38 6.87 12.08
C SER A 14 17.94 6.72 13.50
N ARG A 15 18.74 5.67 13.76
CA ARG A 15 19.28 5.33 15.08
C ARG A 15 20.78 5.63 15.24
N THR A 16 21.49 6.01 14.18
CA THR A 16 22.95 6.11 14.20
C THR A 16 23.43 7.53 13.92
N ILE A 17 24.18 8.12 14.85
CA ILE A 17 24.83 9.42 14.69
C ILE A 17 26.23 9.17 14.11
N TYR A 18 26.49 9.67 12.91
CA TYR A 18 27.83 9.64 12.32
C TYR A 18 28.62 10.88 12.74
N ILE A 19 29.75 10.68 13.43
CA ILE A 19 30.66 11.75 13.83
C ILE A 19 31.96 11.58 13.05
N ALA A 20 32.37 12.61 12.30
CA ALA A 20 33.66 12.64 11.64
C ALA A 20 34.75 13.00 12.67
N VAL A 21 35.63 12.05 12.97
CA VAL A 21 36.76 12.23 13.89
C VAL A 21 38.10 12.03 13.17
N GLN A 22 39.17 12.62 13.69
CA GLN A 22 40.53 12.39 13.17
C GLN A 22 41.01 10.97 13.54
N ASP A 23 41.84 10.36 12.68
CA ASP A 23 42.34 8.99 12.84
C ASP A 23 42.96 8.77 14.25
N GLN A 24 43.76 9.73 14.76
CA GLN A 24 44.36 9.64 16.09
C GLN A 24 43.33 9.61 17.24
N VAL A 25 42.20 10.31 17.07
CA VAL A 25 41.11 10.32 18.05
C VAL A 25 40.32 9.01 17.96
N TYR A 26 40.09 8.51 16.75
CA TYR A 26 39.41 7.24 16.50
C TYR A 26 40.16 6.06 17.13
N ASP A 27 41.47 5.98 16.90
CA ASP A 27 42.32 4.90 17.41
C ASP A 27 42.46 4.92 18.94
N GLY A 28 42.18 6.06 19.58
CA GLY A 28 42.16 6.23 21.02
C GLY A 28 40.86 5.79 21.71
N ILE A 29 39.81 5.44 20.95
CA ILE A 29 38.54 4.98 21.51
C ILE A 29 38.69 3.50 21.90
N PRO A 30 38.58 3.14 23.19
CA PRO A 30 38.71 1.75 23.61
C PRO A 30 37.54 0.93 23.04
N LEU A 31 37.86 -0.02 22.16
CA LEU A 31 36.93 -0.98 21.54
C LEU A 31 36.39 -2.03 22.53
N THR A 32 36.51 -1.79 23.84
CA THR A 32 36.08 -2.71 24.88
C THR A 32 34.57 -2.63 25.06
N SER A 33 33.89 -3.76 24.89
CA SER A 33 32.47 -3.90 25.23
C SER A 33 32.27 -3.59 26.71
N ASP A 34 31.45 -2.58 26.99
CA ASP A 34 30.88 -2.40 28.31
C ASP A 34 30.20 -3.73 28.72
N PRO A 35 30.46 -4.32 29.90
CA PRO A 35 29.83 -5.58 30.30
C PRO A 35 28.29 -5.50 30.31
N VAL A 36 27.70 -4.30 30.31
CA VAL A 36 26.26 -4.06 30.18
C VAL A 36 25.79 -3.98 28.72
N ASN A 37 26.65 -3.56 27.78
CA ASN A 37 26.30 -3.37 26.37
C ASN A 37 27.23 -4.20 25.46
N LYS A 38 26.74 -5.37 25.03
CA LYS A 38 27.45 -6.33 24.16
C LYS A 38 27.50 -5.90 22.68
N GLU A 39 27.64 -4.61 22.39
CA GLU A 39 27.83 -4.16 21.01
C GLU A 39 29.30 -4.37 20.63
N ILE A 40 29.52 -5.33 19.73
CA ILE A 40 30.84 -5.58 19.13
C ILE A 40 31.13 -4.39 18.21
N PRO A 41 32.29 -3.72 18.33
CA PRO A 41 32.62 -2.62 17.44
C PRO A 41 32.88 -3.14 16.02
N TYR A 42 32.05 -2.74 15.07
CA TYR A 42 32.23 -3.04 13.65
C TYR A 42 33.03 -1.93 12.98
N ARG A 43 34.02 -2.30 12.16
CA ARG A 43 34.73 -1.37 11.29
C ARG A 43 34.13 -1.44 9.88
N THR A 44 33.55 -0.34 9.43
CA THR A 44 32.99 -0.23 8.08
C THR A 44 33.95 0.49 7.16
N TYR A 45 34.23 -0.11 5.99
CA TYR A 45 34.97 0.54 4.91
C TYR A 45 34.00 0.91 3.78
N GLY A 46 33.89 2.19 3.48
CA GLY A 46 33.06 2.71 2.39
C GLY A 46 33.91 3.13 1.19
N PHE A 47 33.52 2.71 0.00
CA PHE A 47 34.12 3.13 -1.27
C PHE A 47 33.10 3.95 -2.07
N VAL A 48 33.49 5.15 -2.49
CA VAL A 48 32.68 5.97 -3.39
C VAL A 48 32.96 5.53 -4.82
N VAL A 49 31.91 5.14 -5.53
CA VAL A 49 32.01 4.65 -6.91
C VAL A 49 31.08 5.46 -7.79
N ASP A 50 31.65 6.14 -8.78
CA ASP A 50 30.89 6.84 -9.81
C ASP A 50 30.10 5.83 -10.65
N ASP A 51 28.91 6.22 -11.12
CA ASP A 51 28.02 5.33 -11.88
C ASP A 51 27.75 3.97 -11.21
N TRP A 52 27.62 3.94 -9.88
CA TRP A 52 27.42 2.71 -9.09
C TRP A 52 26.30 1.79 -9.62
N ILE A 53 25.30 2.33 -10.33
CA ILE A 53 24.24 1.55 -10.99
C ILE A 53 24.82 0.51 -11.96
N LYS A 54 25.89 0.83 -12.69
CA LYS A 54 26.55 -0.06 -13.66
C LYS A 54 27.37 -1.17 -13.02
N THR A 55 27.61 -1.11 -11.70
CA THR A 55 28.50 -2.05 -10.99
C THR A 55 27.82 -3.38 -10.61
N LYS A 56 26.64 -3.69 -11.17
CA LYS A 56 25.86 -4.88 -10.83
C LYS A 56 26.66 -6.18 -10.92
N GLU A 57 27.41 -6.38 -11.99
CA GLU A 57 28.15 -7.62 -12.23
C GLU A 57 29.28 -7.82 -11.23
N ILE A 58 30.13 -6.81 -11.07
CA ILE A 58 31.23 -6.81 -10.09
C ILE A 58 30.68 -6.94 -8.66
N SER A 59 29.59 -6.23 -8.33
CA SER A 59 28.96 -6.32 -7.02
C SER A 59 28.44 -7.73 -6.72
N ASN A 60 27.86 -8.42 -7.71
CA ASN A 60 27.43 -9.81 -7.55
C ASN A 60 28.62 -10.77 -7.35
N GLN A 61 29.70 -10.58 -8.11
CA GLN A 61 30.92 -11.38 -7.94
C GLN A 61 31.47 -11.18 -6.52
N LEU A 62 31.57 -9.93 -6.08
CA LEU A 62 32.08 -9.57 -4.76
C LEU A 62 31.20 -10.14 -3.64
N LYS A 63 29.87 -9.96 -3.74
CA LYS A 63 28.90 -10.59 -2.81
C LYS A 63 29.10 -12.09 -2.72
N SER A 64 29.31 -12.79 -3.85
CA SER A 64 29.54 -14.24 -3.85
C SER A 64 30.86 -14.67 -3.21
N ILE A 65 31.90 -13.84 -3.25
CA ILE A 65 33.19 -14.12 -2.61
C ILE A 65 33.03 -14.01 -1.08
N PHE A 66 32.39 -12.93 -0.62
CA PHE A 66 32.13 -12.72 0.81
C PHE A 66 31.11 -13.74 1.37
N ASP A 67 30.07 -14.10 0.60
CA ASP A 67 29.08 -15.12 0.97
C ASP A 67 29.62 -16.56 0.90
N LYS A 68 30.77 -16.85 0.26
CA LYS A 68 31.34 -18.21 0.28
C LYS A 68 32.25 -18.46 1.48
N ASN A 69 32.80 -17.41 2.07
CA ASN A 69 33.69 -17.49 3.22
C ASN A 69 32.96 -17.57 4.58
N LEU A 70 31.65 -17.89 4.57
CA LEU A 70 30.69 -17.93 5.69
C LEU A 70 31.05 -18.80 6.91
N ARG A 71 32.25 -19.40 6.97
CA ARG A 71 32.75 -20.04 8.19
C ARG A 71 33.24 -19.02 9.23
N ASP A 72 33.65 -17.82 8.82
CA ASP A 72 33.95 -16.69 9.71
C ASP A 72 32.86 -15.62 9.55
N ARG A 73 32.14 -15.32 10.63
CA ARG A 73 31.04 -14.33 10.68
C ARG A 73 31.51 -12.87 10.70
N ASP A 74 32.73 -12.60 10.25
CA ASP A 74 33.42 -11.36 10.58
C ASP A 74 33.28 -10.27 9.50
N PHE A 75 32.78 -10.63 8.30
CA PHE A 75 32.70 -9.69 7.18
C PHE A 75 31.32 -9.70 6.51
N TYR A 76 30.77 -8.50 6.31
CA TYR A 76 29.53 -8.26 5.59
C TYR A 76 29.79 -7.31 4.42
N PHE A 77 29.24 -7.65 3.25
CA PHE A 77 29.39 -6.86 2.04
C PHE A 77 28.03 -6.30 1.60
N GLU A 78 27.97 -4.98 1.46
CA GLU A 78 26.83 -4.28 0.86
C GLU A 78 27.24 -3.54 -0.41
N ALA A 79 26.33 -3.52 -1.37
CA ALA A 79 26.46 -2.69 -2.56
C ALA A 79 25.12 -2.03 -2.88
N LEU A 80 25.15 -0.72 -3.10
CA LEU A 80 23.95 0.08 -3.36
C LEU A 80 23.16 -0.43 -4.58
N THR A 81 23.86 -0.92 -5.62
CA THR A 81 23.24 -1.53 -6.82
C THR A 81 22.44 -2.80 -6.51
N LEU A 82 22.95 -3.63 -5.60
CA LEU A 82 22.27 -4.85 -5.18
C LEU A 82 21.08 -4.54 -4.28
N ASN A 83 21.26 -3.63 -3.31
CA ASN A 83 20.18 -3.18 -2.44
C ASN A 83 19.02 -2.57 -3.24
N LEU A 84 19.33 -1.74 -4.25
CA LEU A 84 18.32 -1.18 -5.16
C LEU A 84 17.61 -2.28 -5.96
N LEU A 85 18.34 -3.27 -6.49
CA LEU A 85 17.77 -4.35 -7.28
C LEU A 85 16.85 -5.23 -6.43
N GLU A 86 17.29 -5.61 -5.23
CA GLU A 86 16.49 -6.37 -4.27
C GLU A 86 15.23 -5.61 -3.86
N ALA A 87 15.35 -4.31 -3.58
CA ALA A 87 14.20 -3.46 -3.28
C ALA A 87 13.21 -3.39 -4.44
N LYS A 88 13.69 -3.22 -5.68
CA LYS A 88 12.84 -3.22 -6.89
C LYS A 88 12.12 -4.56 -7.08
N GLN A 89 12.81 -5.69 -6.87
CA GLN A 89 12.21 -7.02 -6.99
C GLN A 89 11.15 -7.26 -5.91
N LYS A 90 11.45 -6.97 -4.64
CA LYS A 90 10.51 -7.12 -3.53
C LYS A 90 9.27 -6.24 -3.73
N ASN A 91 9.45 -4.96 -4.06
CA ASN A 91 8.34 -4.05 -4.30
C ASN A 91 7.54 -4.42 -5.55
N GLY A 92 8.20 -4.91 -6.62
CA GLY A 92 7.54 -5.40 -7.82
C GLY A 92 6.64 -6.60 -7.53
N LEU A 93 7.13 -7.56 -6.74
CA LEU A 93 6.34 -8.72 -6.32
C LEU A 93 5.15 -8.30 -5.45
N LEU A 94 5.36 -7.43 -4.46
CA LEU A 94 4.29 -6.92 -3.60
C LEU A 94 3.22 -6.17 -4.41
N LEU A 95 3.62 -5.36 -5.39
CA LEU A 95 2.70 -4.64 -6.26
C LEU A 95 1.87 -5.61 -7.12
N MET A 96 2.51 -6.62 -7.71
CA MET A 96 1.81 -7.62 -8.52
C MET A 96 0.76 -8.38 -7.70
N VAL A 97 1.15 -8.86 -6.51
CA VAL A 97 0.24 -9.58 -5.60
C VAL A 97 -0.90 -8.67 -5.15
N SER A 98 -0.60 -7.43 -4.77
CA SER A 98 -1.61 -6.48 -4.28
C SER A 98 -2.64 -6.14 -5.35
N ILE A 99 -2.22 -5.93 -6.60
CA ILE A 99 -3.15 -5.65 -7.71
C ILE A 99 -4.01 -6.87 -8.03
N LEU A 100 -3.41 -8.06 -8.12
CA LEU A 100 -4.16 -9.27 -8.44
C LEU A 100 -5.21 -9.58 -7.37
N VAL A 101 -4.80 -9.54 -6.10
CA VAL A 101 -5.70 -9.72 -4.95
C VAL A 101 -6.78 -8.63 -4.96
N GLY A 102 -6.40 -7.37 -5.21
CA GLY A 102 -7.33 -6.25 -5.31
C GLY A 102 -8.40 -6.45 -6.38
N ILE A 103 -8.04 -6.88 -7.59
CA ILE A 103 -8.98 -7.14 -8.69
C ILE A 103 -9.95 -8.27 -8.34
N VAL A 104 -9.46 -9.35 -7.72
CA VAL A 104 -10.30 -10.49 -7.32
C VAL A 104 -11.34 -10.07 -6.28
N PHE A 105 -10.90 -9.40 -5.20
CA PHE A 105 -11.82 -8.91 -4.18
C PHE A 105 -12.79 -7.85 -4.72
N PHE A 106 -12.32 -6.96 -5.60
CA PHE A 106 -13.17 -5.96 -6.24
C PHE A 106 -14.26 -6.61 -7.11
N THR A 107 -13.88 -7.59 -7.93
CA THR A 107 -14.83 -8.33 -8.79
C THR A 107 -15.82 -9.12 -7.94
N PHE A 108 -15.36 -9.73 -6.85
CA PHE A 108 -16.22 -10.44 -5.89
C PHE A 108 -17.24 -9.50 -5.24
N ALA A 109 -16.80 -8.34 -4.73
CA ALA A 109 -17.68 -7.35 -4.13
C ALA A 109 -18.71 -6.78 -5.13
N ALA A 110 -18.26 -6.47 -6.36
CA ALA A 110 -19.14 -6.00 -7.43
C ALA A 110 -20.18 -7.05 -7.81
N SER A 111 -19.77 -8.32 -7.92
CA SER A 111 -20.67 -9.45 -8.22
C SER A 111 -21.66 -9.67 -7.09
N PHE A 112 -21.24 -9.57 -5.82
CA PHE A 112 -22.11 -9.69 -4.66
C PHE A 112 -23.23 -8.65 -4.68
N ILE A 113 -22.89 -7.37 -4.94
CA ILE A 113 -23.88 -6.29 -5.08
C ILE A 113 -24.81 -6.58 -6.26
N TYR A 114 -24.27 -6.99 -7.41
CA TYR A 114 -25.07 -7.31 -8.59
C TYR A 114 -26.07 -8.44 -8.33
N PHE A 115 -25.62 -9.54 -7.72
CA PHE A 115 -26.49 -10.68 -7.41
C PHE A 115 -27.58 -10.28 -6.44
N ARG A 116 -27.22 -9.57 -5.36
CA ARG A 116 -28.19 -9.09 -4.38
C ARG A 116 -29.24 -8.19 -5.03
N LEU A 117 -28.82 -7.28 -5.89
CA LEU A 117 -29.71 -6.39 -6.61
C LEU A 117 -30.63 -7.13 -7.59
N TYR A 118 -30.10 -8.15 -8.27
CA TYR A 118 -30.84 -8.96 -9.21
C TYR A 118 -31.88 -9.85 -8.51
N THR A 119 -31.52 -10.49 -7.40
CA THR A 119 -32.46 -11.31 -6.62
C THR A 119 -33.56 -10.48 -5.98
N ASP A 120 -33.25 -9.26 -5.54
CA ASP A 120 -34.23 -8.37 -4.93
C ASP A 120 -35.14 -7.74 -6.01
N LEU A 121 -34.68 -7.60 -7.27
CA LEU A 121 -35.42 -6.97 -8.37
C LEU A 121 -36.79 -7.59 -8.65
N ASP A 122 -36.88 -8.92 -8.76
CA ASP A 122 -38.15 -9.57 -9.14
C ASP A 122 -39.21 -9.40 -8.04
N ARG A 123 -38.79 -9.51 -6.77
CA ARG A 123 -39.64 -9.26 -5.61
C ARG A 123 -40.07 -7.79 -5.56
N ASP A 124 -39.14 -6.88 -5.78
CA ASP A 124 -39.39 -5.44 -5.75
C ASP A 124 -40.35 -5.04 -6.89
N GLN A 125 -40.25 -5.65 -8.08
CA GLN A 125 -41.20 -5.47 -9.18
C GLN A 125 -42.62 -5.91 -8.82
N GLN A 126 -42.78 -7.08 -8.19
CA GLN A 126 -44.10 -7.58 -7.79
C GLN A 126 -44.74 -6.70 -6.70
N GLN A 127 -43.97 -6.37 -5.65
CA GLN A 127 -44.43 -5.46 -4.61
C GLN A 127 -44.80 -4.09 -5.19
N TYR A 128 -43.99 -3.60 -6.12
CA TYR A 128 -44.24 -2.33 -6.76
C TYR A 128 -45.51 -2.34 -7.62
N LYS A 129 -45.77 -3.41 -8.38
CA LYS A 129 -47.03 -3.54 -9.14
C LYS A 129 -48.24 -3.50 -8.23
N MET A 130 -48.18 -4.11 -7.05
CA MET A 130 -49.26 -4.04 -6.06
C MET A 130 -49.43 -2.64 -5.46
N ILE A 131 -48.34 -2.01 -5.03
CA ILE A 131 -48.37 -0.69 -4.38
C ILE A 131 -48.79 0.42 -5.38
N SER A 132 -48.44 0.29 -6.66
CA SER A 132 -48.89 1.22 -7.70
C SER A 132 -50.41 1.24 -7.88
N LYS A 133 -51.09 0.09 -7.70
CA LYS A 133 -52.56 0.01 -7.72
C LYS A 133 -53.22 0.70 -6.53
N MET A 134 -52.46 0.97 -5.46
CA MET A 134 -52.90 1.69 -4.28
C MET A 134 -52.63 3.21 -4.36
N GLY A 135 -52.12 3.71 -5.50
CA GLY A 135 -51.95 5.14 -5.76
C GLY A 135 -50.57 5.73 -5.44
N LEU A 136 -49.54 4.89 -5.20
CA LEU A 136 -48.18 5.39 -4.97
C LEU A 136 -47.63 6.11 -6.21
N SER A 137 -47.10 7.32 -6.02
CA SER A 137 -46.50 8.08 -7.11
C SER A 137 -45.11 7.55 -7.50
N LYS A 138 -44.72 7.74 -8.78
CA LYS A 138 -43.37 7.39 -9.28
C LYS A 138 -42.24 8.08 -8.49
N GLY A 139 -42.51 9.28 -7.96
CA GLY A 139 -41.56 10.06 -7.17
C GLY A 139 -41.28 9.47 -5.79
N GLU A 140 -42.32 8.99 -5.10
CA GLU A 140 -42.19 8.31 -3.81
C GLU A 140 -41.43 6.98 -3.96
N LEU A 141 -41.75 6.20 -5.01
CA LEU A 141 -41.00 4.98 -5.30
C LEU A 141 -39.52 5.28 -5.47
N LYS A 142 -39.19 6.24 -6.34
CA LYS A 142 -37.80 6.61 -6.63
C LYS A 142 -37.05 6.94 -5.34
N LYS A 143 -37.71 7.59 -4.37
CA LYS A 143 -37.14 7.92 -3.07
C LYS A 143 -36.87 6.67 -2.22
N VAL A 144 -37.83 5.74 -2.14
CA VAL A 144 -37.68 4.48 -1.40
C VAL A 144 -36.53 3.64 -1.96
N VAL A 145 -36.56 3.37 -3.27
CA VAL A 145 -35.53 2.57 -3.96
C VAL A 145 -34.16 3.22 -3.85
N THR A 146 -34.08 4.55 -4.02
CA THR A 146 -32.80 5.26 -3.87
C THR A 146 -32.25 5.09 -2.46
N ARG A 147 -33.08 5.15 -1.41
CA ARG A 147 -32.64 5.00 -0.01
C ARG A 147 -32.14 3.59 0.29
N GLN A 148 -32.80 2.56 -0.23
CA GLN A 148 -32.37 1.16 -0.12
C GLN A 148 -31.01 0.93 -0.81
N LEU A 149 -30.87 1.40 -2.05
CA LEU A 149 -29.60 1.31 -2.78
C LEU A 149 -28.48 2.08 -2.06
N LEU A 150 -28.79 3.24 -1.48
CA LEU A 150 -27.81 4.05 -0.77
C LEU A 150 -27.27 3.30 0.45
N LEU A 151 -28.14 2.67 1.26
CA LEU A 151 -27.69 1.85 2.37
C LEU A 151 -26.82 0.68 1.90
N MET A 152 -27.25 -0.02 0.85
CA MET A 152 -26.55 -1.19 0.34
C MET A 152 -25.15 -0.88 -0.24
N PHE A 153 -24.99 0.31 -0.82
CA PHE A 153 -23.71 0.75 -1.41
C PHE A 153 -22.80 1.46 -0.42
N PHE A 154 -23.35 2.34 0.44
CA PHE A 154 -22.54 3.23 1.29
C PHE A 154 -22.24 2.65 2.67
N LEU A 155 -23.08 1.76 3.20
CA LEU A 155 -22.80 1.11 4.49
C LEU A 155 -21.48 0.32 4.47
N PRO A 156 -21.19 -0.52 3.45
CA PRO A 156 -19.90 -1.20 3.36
C PRO A 156 -18.71 -0.25 3.24
N ILE A 157 -18.90 0.90 2.57
CA ILE A 157 -17.84 1.91 2.41
C ILE A 157 -17.49 2.55 3.76
N VAL A 158 -18.49 2.91 4.57
CA VAL A 158 -18.22 3.49 5.90
C VAL A 158 -17.37 2.53 6.73
N VAL A 159 -17.71 1.24 6.71
CA VAL A 159 -16.91 0.20 7.39
C VAL A 159 -15.50 0.10 6.78
N ALA A 160 -15.38 0.13 5.45
CA ALA A 160 -14.08 0.09 4.78
C ALA A 160 -13.20 1.31 5.13
N VAL A 161 -13.75 2.52 5.14
CA VAL A 161 -13.04 3.76 5.52
C VAL A 161 -12.53 3.66 6.95
N ILE A 162 -13.37 3.23 7.89
CA ILE A 162 -12.96 3.02 9.29
C ILE A 162 -11.82 2.01 9.36
N HIS A 163 -11.95 0.88 8.66
CA HIS A 163 -10.91 -0.15 8.63
C HIS A 163 -9.60 0.38 8.02
N THR A 164 -9.66 1.17 6.95
CA THR A 164 -8.50 1.83 6.34
C THR A 164 -7.82 2.80 7.28
N VAL A 165 -8.57 3.59 8.06
CA VAL A 165 -7.98 4.52 9.05
C VAL A 165 -7.22 3.76 10.13
N VAL A 166 -7.80 2.66 10.65
CA VAL A 166 -7.12 1.81 11.65
C VAL A 166 -5.84 1.19 11.06
N ALA A 167 -5.92 0.66 9.84
CA ALA A 167 -4.76 0.09 9.15
C ALA A 167 -3.68 1.15 8.87
N TYR A 168 -4.08 2.38 8.51
CA TYR A 168 -3.16 3.50 8.31
C TYR A 168 -2.41 3.85 9.60
N ILE A 169 -3.09 3.94 10.74
CA ILE A 169 -2.46 4.23 12.04
C ILE A 169 -1.41 3.16 12.37
N ALA A 170 -1.76 1.88 12.19
CA ALA A 170 -0.82 0.78 12.42
C ALA A 170 0.37 0.82 11.46
N LEU A 171 0.15 1.09 10.17
CA LEU A 171 1.21 1.17 9.17
C LEU A 171 2.14 2.36 9.41
N GLN A 172 1.60 3.51 9.79
CA GLN A 172 2.38 4.72 10.07
C GLN A 172 3.35 4.53 11.25
N GLN A 173 3.05 3.62 12.20
CA GLN A 173 3.96 3.24 13.28
C GLN A 173 5.14 2.36 12.80
N LEU A 174 5.00 1.69 11.65
CA LEU A 174 6.02 0.82 11.08
C LEU A 174 6.93 1.53 10.08
N VAL A 175 6.56 2.73 9.64
CA VAL A 175 7.30 3.48 8.63
C VAL A 175 7.79 4.83 9.16
N ASN A 176 9.02 5.20 8.80
CA ASN A 176 9.65 6.46 9.23
C ASN A 176 9.29 7.67 8.35
N PHE A 177 8.44 7.46 7.34
CA PHE A 177 7.98 8.50 6.41
C PHE A 177 6.46 8.59 6.43
N SER A 178 5.94 9.77 6.10
CA SER A 178 4.49 9.97 6.03
C SER A 178 3.93 9.38 4.73
N ILE A 179 2.93 8.52 4.85
CA ILE A 179 2.22 7.90 3.71
C ILE A 179 0.86 8.58 3.47
N ILE A 180 0.50 9.58 4.29
CA ILE A 180 -0.87 10.11 4.35
C ILE A 180 -1.34 10.68 3.01
N ASN A 181 -0.48 11.40 2.29
CA ASN A 181 -0.85 12.02 1.02
C ASN A 181 -1.21 10.96 -0.02
N SER A 182 -0.41 9.91 -0.14
CA SER A 182 -0.67 8.78 -1.04
C SER A 182 -1.96 8.05 -0.65
N SER A 183 -2.17 7.80 0.65
CA SER A 183 -3.38 7.15 1.15
C SER A 183 -4.65 7.96 0.86
N ILE A 184 -4.62 9.28 1.03
CA ILE A 184 -5.76 10.16 0.76
C ILE A 184 -6.10 10.15 -0.73
N VAL A 185 -5.11 10.23 -1.62
CA VAL A 185 -5.34 10.19 -3.07
C VAL A 185 -6.03 8.89 -3.48
N ILE A 186 -5.58 7.75 -2.96
CA ILE A 186 -6.19 6.44 -3.24
C ILE A 186 -7.63 6.39 -2.71
N LEU A 187 -7.86 6.87 -1.48
CA LEU A 187 -9.17 6.89 -0.86
C LEU A 187 -10.18 7.75 -1.65
N ILE A 188 -9.78 8.95 -2.05
CA ILE A 188 -10.61 9.85 -2.87
C ILE A 188 -10.91 9.21 -4.22
N SER A 189 -9.91 8.65 -4.89
CA SER A 189 -10.10 7.95 -6.18
C SER A 189 -11.11 6.81 -6.05
N PHE A 190 -11.02 6.01 -4.98
CA PHE A 190 -11.95 4.91 -4.73
C PHE A 190 -13.38 5.42 -4.48
N ILE A 191 -13.55 6.46 -3.65
CA ILE A 191 -14.87 7.08 -3.40
C ILE A 191 -15.46 7.64 -4.69
N CYS A 192 -14.66 8.30 -5.54
CA CYS A 192 -15.11 8.82 -6.83
C CYS A 192 -15.64 7.71 -7.76
N ILE A 193 -14.87 6.62 -7.92
CA ILE A 193 -15.29 5.46 -8.73
C ILE A 193 -16.59 4.87 -8.19
N GLN A 194 -16.71 4.75 -6.87
CA GLN A 194 -17.86 4.16 -6.22
C GLN A 194 -19.13 5.01 -6.33
N VAL A 195 -19.00 6.34 -6.24
CA VAL A 195 -20.10 7.28 -6.49
C VAL A 195 -20.59 7.16 -7.94
N LEU A 196 -19.67 7.08 -8.90
CA LEU A 196 -20.00 6.87 -10.31
C LEU A 196 -20.74 5.53 -10.52
N TYR A 197 -20.24 4.45 -9.92
CA TYR A 197 -20.88 3.12 -9.97
C TYR A 197 -22.29 3.11 -9.37
N PHE A 198 -22.50 3.83 -8.25
CA PHE A 198 -23.82 4.02 -7.66
C PHE A 198 -24.80 4.71 -8.61
N PHE A 199 -24.38 5.81 -9.25
CA PHE A 199 -25.25 6.53 -10.19
C PHE A 199 -25.65 5.67 -11.39
N ILE A 200 -24.70 4.92 -11.97
CA ILE A 200 -24.99 3.99 -13.08
C ILE A 200 -25.99 2.93 -12.63
N THR A 201 -25.73 2.28 -11.49
CA THR A 201 -26.58 1.18 -11.01
C THR A 201 -27.99 1.67 -10.70
N ARG A 202 -28.10 2.79 -9.98
CA ARG A 202 -29.39 3.42 -9.67
C ARG A 202 -30.18 3.75 -10.94
N TRP A 203 -29.52 4.34 -11.93
CA TRP A 203 -30.19 4.68 -13.20
C TRP A 203 -30.72 3.43 -13.89
N ARG A 204 -29.90 2.37 -14.02
CA ARG A 204 -30.30 1.10 -14.63
C ARG A 204 -31.44 0.42 -13.88
N TYR A 205 -31.41 0.45 -12.55
CA TYR A 205 -32.43 -0.19 -11.71
C TYR A 205 -33.79 0.52 -11.84
N LEU A 206 -33.81 1.85 -11.77
CA LEU A 206 -35.04 2.64 -11.96
C LEU A 206 -35.61 2.47 -13.37
N GLN A 207 -34.76 2.42 -14.40
CA GLN A 207 -35.20 2.17 -15.78
C GLN A 207 -35.90 0.82 -15.93
N LYS A 208 -35.38 -0.24 -15.29
CA LYS A 208 -36.04 -1.55 -15.29
C LYS A 208 -37.39 -1.51 -14.58
N LEU A 209 -37.48 -0.88 -13.42
CA LEU A 209 -38.75 -0.74 -12.69
C LEU A 209 -39.80 0.06 -13.47
N TYR A 210 -39.40 1.13 -14.16
CA TYR A 210 -40.35 1.94 -14.91
C TYR A 210 -40.93 1.23 -16.13
N LYS A 211 -40.13 0.41 -16.84
CA LYS A 211 -40.63 -0.39 -17.96
C LYS A 211 -41.74 -1.37 -17.54
N VAL A 212 -41.68 -1.90 -16.32
CA VAL A 212 -42.70 -2.80 -15.79
C VAL A 212 -44.04 -2.09 -15.50
N MET A 213 -44.03 -0.75 -15.32
CA MET A 213 -45.29 0.01 -15.12
C MET A 213 -46.06 0.25 -16.41
N GLU A 214 -45.36 0.31 -17.53
CA GLU A 214 -45.97 0.54 -18.85
C GLU A 214 -46.57 -0.76 -19.42
N GLN A 215 -46.47 -1.88 -18.68
CA GLN A 215 -47.00 -3.21 -19.01
C GLN A 215 -48.08 -3.70 -18.01
#